data_AF-A0A4Q7NML8-F1
#
_entry.id   AF-A0A4Q7NML8-F1
#
_cell.length_a   1.000
_cell.length_b   1.000
_cell.length_c   1.000
_cell.angle_alpha   90.00
_cell.angle_beta   90.00
_cell.angle_gamma   90.00
#
_symmetry.space_group_name_H-M   'P 1'
#
loop_
_entity.id
_entity.type
_entity.pdbx_description
1 polymer ?
#
loop_
_entity_poly.entity_id
_entity_poly.type
_entity_poly.pdbx_seq_one_letter_code
_entity_poly.pdbx_strand_id
1 'polypeptide(L)'
;MFRGEFVGLNGGADFYASDVPGLVREGKASLKVFLDICEERGIEPRKHFSGKFNLRVSAKVHEAASIAAAAEGESLNQWIAKTIEEAVSTH
;
A
#
# COMPACT_ATOMS: atom_id res chain seq x y z
N MET A 1 -14.92 6.58 -19.71
CA MET A 1 -13.45 6.37 -19.76
C MET A 1 -13.03 5.80 -18.42
N PHE A 2 -12.37 4.64 -18.42
CA PHE A 2 -11.91 3.94 -17.23
C PHE A 2 -10.43 4.26 -16.98
N ARG A 3 -10.02 4.38 -15.72
CA ARG A 3 -8.62 4.48 -15.28
C ARG A 3 -8.25 3.18 -14.55
N GLY A 4 -7.09 2.63 -14.87
CA GLY A 4 -6.46 1.53 -14.16
C GLY A 4 -5.16 2.00 -13.53
N GLU A 5 -4.84 1.43 -12.37
CA GLU A 5 -3.57 1.63 -11.68
C GLU A 5 -3.09 0.29 -11.13
N PHE A 6 -1.77 0.12 -11.06
CA PHE A 6 -1.17 -1.06 -10.43
C PHE A 6 -0.85 -0.78 -8.96
N VAL A 7 -1.37 -1.64 -8.09
CA VAL A 7 -1.03 -1.62 -6.67
C VAL A 7 0.28 -2.38 -6.46
N GLY A 8 1.18 -1.83 -5.65
CA GLY A 8 2.42 -2.51 -5.27
C GLY A 8 3.63 -2.28 -6.19
N LEU A 9 3.51 -1.47 -7.25
CA LEU A 9 4.67 -1.01 -8.03
C LEU A 9 5.35 0.20 -7.38
N ASN A 10 6.67 0.28 -7.48
CA ASN A 10 7.46 1.37 -6.90
C ASN A 10 7.31 2.72 -7.66
N GLY A 11 6.56 2.73 -8.75
CA GLY A 11 6.22 3.91 -9.54
C GLY A 11 4.80 3.82 -10.09
N GLY A 12 4.35 4.90 -10.73
CA GLY A 12 3.04 4.95 -11.38
C GLY A 12 3.09 4.35 -12.78
N ALA A 13 2.17 3.42 -13.06
CA ALA A 13 1.91 2.89 -14.40
C ALA A 13 0.40 2.96 -14.64
N ASP A 14 -0.14 4.18 -14.65
CA ASP A 14 -1.55 4.43 -14.92
C ASP A 14 -1.88 4.14 -16.40
N PHE A 15 -3.09 3.68 -16.66
CA PHE A 15 -3.57 3.38 -18.01
C PHE A 15 -5.07 3.67 -18.13
N TYR A 16 -5.54 3.89 -19.35
CA TYR A 16 -6.90 4.32 -19.61
C TYR A 16 -7.51 3.59 -20.81
N ALA A 17 -8.81 3.30 -20.74
CA ALA A 17 -9.53 2.67 -21.85
C ALA A 17 -11.01 3.07 -21.88
N SER A 18 -11.66 2.84 -23.03
CA SER A 18 -13.10 3.04 -23.20
C SER A 18 -13.95 1.94 -22.59
N ASP A 19 -13.37 0.75 -22.36
CA ASP A 19 -14.06 -0.46 -21.90
C ASP A 19 -13.12 -1.37 -21.09
N VAL A 20 -13.69 -2.36 -20.40
CA VAL A 20 -12.97 -3.30 -19.53
C VAL A 20 -11.96 -4.17 -20.30
N PRO A 21 -12.29 -4.79 -21.45
CA PRO A 21 -11.30 -5.52 -22.25
C PRO A 21 -10.11 -4.65 -22.67
N GLY A 22 -10.37 -3.39 -23.04
CA GLY A 22 -9.35 -2.38 -23.33
C GLY A 22 -8.50 -2.09 -22.12
N LEU A 23 -9.10 -1.96 -20.94
CA LEU A 23 -8.36 -1.73 -19.69
C LEU A 23 -7.34 -2.85 -19.43
N VAL A 24 -7.71 -4.11 -19.67
CA VAL A 24 -6.79 -5.26 -19.52
C VAL A 24 -5.65 -5.21 -20.54
N ARG A 25 -5.92 -4.85 -21.81
CA ARG A 25 -4.87 -4.73 -22.84
C ARG A 25 -3.90 -3.59 -22.52
N GLU A 26 -4.43 -2.41 -22.23
CA GLU A 26 -3.64 -1.21 -21.90
C GLU A 26 -2.84 -1.43 -20.61
N GLY A 27 -3.42 -2.11 -19.62
CA GLY A 27 -2.70 -2.50 -18.41
C GLY A 27 -1.50 -3.39 -18.71
N LYS A 28 -1.67 -4.45 -19.52
CA LYS A 28 -0.55 -5.33 -19.91
C LYS A 28 0.56 -4.58 -20.64
N ALA A 29 0.19 -3.67 -21.56
CA ALA A 29 1.16 -2.86 -22.30
C ALA A 29 1.92 -1.90 -21.37
N SER A 30 1.19 -1.17 -20.51
CA SER A 30 1.77 -0.24 -19.53
C SER A 30 2.70 -0.93 -18.55
N LEU A 31 2.29 -2.09 -18.01
CA LEU A 31 3.12 -2.89 -17.10
C LEU A 31 4.40 -3.37 -17.78
N LYS A 32 4.32 -3.85 -19.03
CA LYS A 32 5.51 -4.30 -19.76
C LYS A 32 6.52 -3.16 -19.90
N VAL A 33 6.09 -2.00 -20.38
CA VAL A 33 6.96 -0.83 -20.54
C VAL A 33 7.59 -0.41 -19.21
N PHE A 34 6.81 -0.42 -18.13
CA PHE A 34 7.32 -0.12 -16.79
C PHE A 34 8.43 -1.09 -16.37
N LEU A 35 8.21 -2.40 -16.54
CA LEU A 35 9.19 -3.43 -16.17
C LEU A 35 10.46 -3.36 -17.03
N ASP A 36 10.33 -3.12 -18.34
CA ASP A 36 11.47 -2.95 -19.24
C ASP A 36 12.36 -1.76 -18.77
N ILE A 37 11.75 -0.62 -18.41
CA ILE A 37 12.46 0.55 -17.89
C ILE A 37 13.13 0.26 -16.54
N CYS A 38 12.45 -0.48 -15.66
CA CYS A 38 13.02 -0.90 -14.38
C CYS A 38 14.27 -1.76 -14.58
N GLU A 39 14.22 -2.72 -15.51
CA GLU A 39 15.36 -3.56 -15.85
C GLU A 39 16.53 -2.75 -16.43
N GLU A 40 16.26 -1.89 -17.42
CA GLU A 40 17.28 -1.03 -18.06
C GLU A 40 18.01 -0.13 -17.05
N ARG A 41 17.31 0.30 -16.00
CA ARG A 41 17.84 1.25 -14.99
C ARG A 41 18.29 0.57 -13.69
N GLY A 42 18.16 -0.75 -13.57
CA GLY A 42 18.47 -1.47 -12.34
C GLY A 42 17.60 -1.06 -11.15
N ILE A 43 16.33 -0.73 -11.40
CA ILE A 43 15.34 -0.30 -10.40
C ILE A 43 14.48 -1.50 -10.01
N GLU A 44 14.31 -1.76 -8.72
CA GLU A 44 13.39 -2.80 -8.22
C GLU A 44 11.92 -2.40 -8.49
N PRO A 45 11.17 -3.07 -9.38
CA PRO A 45 9.84 -2.62 -9.80
C PRO A 45 8.78 -2.67 -8.69
N ARG A 46 9.00 -3.42 -7.61
CA ARG A 46 8.03 -3.55 -6.50
C ARG A 46 8.26 -2.51 -5.41
N LYS A 47 7.16 -2.04 -4.80
CA LYS A 47 7.25 -1.21 -3.60
C LYS A 47 8.02 -1.95 -2.52
N HIS A 48 9.03 -1.28 -1.98
CA HIS A 48 9.71 -1.74 -0.80
C HIS A 48 8.93 -1.32 0.46
N PHE A 49 8.60 -2.29 1.31
CA PHE A 49 7.90 -2.03 2.57
C PHE A 49 8.91 -2.09 3.73
N SER A 50 9.25 -0.92 4.26
CA SER A 50 10.30 -0.82 5.30
C SER A 50 9.88 -1.30 6.70
N GLY A 51 8.61 -1.64 6.91
CA GLY A 51 8.02 -1.89 8.23
C GLY A 51 7.84 -0.64 9.10
N LYS A 52 8.38 0.52 8.70
CA LYS A 52 8.15 1.79 9.41
C LYS A 52 6.77 2.35 9.03
N PHE A 53 5.92 2.55 10.02
CA PHE A 53 4.56 3.05 9.84
C PHE A 53 4.35 4.33 10.65
N ASN A 54 4.45 5.48 9.98
CA ASN A 54 4.21 6.77 10.61
C ASN A 54 2.73 7.14 10.50
N LEU A 55 2.03 7.15 11.63
CA LEU A 55 0.60 7.44 11.67
C LEU A 55 0.33 8.85 12.19
N ARG A 56 -0.54 9.59 11.49
CA ARG A 56 -1.11 10.85 11.99
C ARG A 56 -2.56 10.62 12.40
N VAL A 57 -2.84 10.80 13.68
CA VAL A 57 -4.19 10.75 14.25
C VAL A 57 -4.47 12.00 15.07
N SER A 58 -5.74 12.24 15.42
CA SER A 58 -6.09 13.30 16.35
C SER A 58 -5.54 13.00 17.76
N ALA A 59 -5.31 14.06 18.55
CA ALA A 59 -4.85 13.91 19.93
C ALA A 59 -5.77 13.00 20.77
N LYS A 60 -7.09 13.11 20.56
CA LYS A 60 -8.10 12.26 21.21
C LYS A 60 -7.92 10.77 20.90
N VAL A 61 -7.61 10.43 19.65
CA VAL A 61 -7.39 9.04 19.25
C VAL A 61 -6.06 8.52 19.82
N HIS A 62 -5.02 9.36 19.79
CA HIS A 62 -3.73 9.01 20.37
C HIS A 62 -3.81 8.73 21.88
N GLU A 63 -4.54 9.55 22.62
CA GLU A 63 -4.81 9.35 24.05
C GLU A 63 -5.54 8.03 24.31
N ALA A 64 -6.64 7.79 23.60
CA ALA A 64 -7.42 6.56 23.75
C ALA A 64 -6.59 5.30 23.44
N ALA A 65 -5.79 5.33 22.38
CA ALA A 65 -4.90 4.21 22.02
C ALA A 65 -3.80 4.00 23.07
N SER A 66 -3.23 5.08 23.63
CA SER A 66 -2.20 4.98 24.67
C SER A 66 -2.75 4.36 25.96
N ILE A 67 -3.98 4.71 26.35
CA ILE A 67 -4.65 4.12 27.52
C ILE A 67 -4.96 2.64 27.28
N ALA A 68 -5.47 2.29 26.09
CA ALA A 68 -5.77 0.90 25.74
C ALA A 68 -4.51 0.02 25.77
N ALA A 69 -3.42 0.48 25.14
CA ALA A 69 -2.14 -0.24 25.14
C ALA A 69 -1.61 -0.45 26.57
N ALA A 70 -1.68 0.58 27.42
CA ALA A 70 -1.25 0.48 28.82
C ALA A 70 -2.10 -0.50 29.64
N ALA A 71 -3.41 -0.55 29.38
CA ALA A 71 -4.32 -1.50 30.04
C ALA A 71 -4.01 -2.96 29.66
N GLU A 72 -3.48 -3.21 28.46
CA GLU A 72 -3.02 -4.51 27.99
C GLU A 72 -1.56 -4.83 28.39
N GLY A 73 -0.84 -3.88 29.00
CA GLY A 73 0.57 -4.04 29.36
C GLY A 73 1.52 -4.03 28.16
N GLU A 74 1.08 -3.49 27.03
CA GLU A 74 1.81 -3.43 25.78
C GLU A 74 2.31 -1.99 25.49
N SER A 75 3.38 -1.85 24.70
CA SER A 75 3.72 -0.54 24.15
C SER A 75 2.71 -0.12 23.08
N LEU A 76 2.49 1.18 22.91
CA LEU A 76 1.58 1.70 21.88
C LEU A 76 1.89 1.16 20.47
N ASN A 77 3.17 1.01 20.12
CA ASN A 77 3.56 0.45 18.82
C ASN A 77 3.19 -1.03 18.68
N GLN A 78 3.35 -1.83 19.74
CA GLN A 78 2.95 -3.25 19.72
C GLN A 78 1.44 -3.39 19.58
N TRP A 79 0.69 -2.62 20.38
CA TRP A 79 -0.77 -2.61 20.35
C TRP A 79 -1.31 -2.22 18.97
N ILE A 80 -0.74 -1.18 18.35
CA ILE A 80 -1.10 -0.76 16.99
C ILE A 80 -0.73 -1.84 15.96
N ALA A 81 0.46 -2.43 16.05
CA ALA A 81 0.90 -3.47 15.10
C ALA A 81 -0.04 -4.68 15.13
N LYS A 82 -0.37 -5.18 16.32
CA LYS A 82 -1.35 -6.26 16.53
C LYS A 82 -2.73 -5.91 15.97
N THR A 83 -3.23 -4.71 16.26
CA THR A 83 -4.53 -4.23 15.73
C THR A 83 -4.53 -4.22 14.19
N ILE A 84 -3.43 -3.80 13.57
CA ILE A 84 -3.28 -3.82 12.10
C ILE A 84 -3.23 -5.26 11.58
N GLU A 85 -2.47 -6.16 12.22
CA GLU A 85 -2.36 -7.57 11.85
C GLU A 85 -3.71 -8.29 11.89
N GLU A 86 -4.52 -8.05 12.92
CA GLU A 86 -5.88 -8.58 13.04
C GLU A 86 -6.79 -8.07 11.93
N ALA A 87 -6.72 -6.76 11.63
CA ALA A 87 -7.54 -6.13 10.60
C ALA A 87 -7.23 -6.67 9.20
N VAL A 88 -5.95 -6.93 8.89
CA VAL A 88 -5.55 -7.47 7.57
C VAL A 88 -5.76 -8.98 7.45
N SER A 89 -5.70 -9.74 8.55
CA SER A 89 -5.85 -11.20 8.53
C SER A 89 -7.30 -11.67 8.40
N THR A 90 -8.26 -10.75 8.53
CA THR A 90 -9.70 -11.05 8.45
C THR A 90 -10.25 -11.04 7.01
N HIS A 91 -9.40 -10.88 5.99
CA HIS A 91 -9.73 -10.86 4.56
C HIS A 91 -8.88 -11.85 3.76
#